data_AF-A0A4Q3T949-F1
#
_entry.id   AF-A0A4Q3T949-F1
#
_cell.length_a   1.000
_cell.length_b   1.000
_cell.length_c   1.000
_cell.angle_alpha   90.00
_cell.angle_beta   90.00
_cell.angle_gamma   90.00
#
_symmetry.space_group_name_H-M   'P 1'
#
loop_
_entity.id
_entity.type
_entity.pdbx_description
1 polymer ?
#
loop_
_entity_poly.entity_id
_entity_poly.type
_entity_poly.pdbx_seq_one_letter_code
_entity_poly.pdbx_strand_id
1 'polypeptide(L)'
;EPQCLWSPRDPGAFDRADAVFDPTDEDEAGRWRFSGKPVETFPLAWRDVRFTSRFTPFRHLAFFPEQAANWDWLNGRVSRLDRPKILNLFGYTGVASLACAAAGAEVTHVDASKKSVAWARENAEQSGLAEKPIRWIVEDCRKYVAREVRRGSKYDGIILDPPKYGRGPTGEVWRLFEDLPALLKDCAALLSDEASFLLLNAYAARISGLSLSHMMAEATQDRGGVIDWGELALSEDGADGRSIGLSFFARWSA
;
A
#
# COMPACT_ATOMS: atom_id res chain seq x y z
N GLU A 1 8.46 -14.28 -11.96
CA GLU A 1 8.33 -14.32 -10.49
C GLU A 1 9.19 -15.47 -9.97
N PRO A 2 10.35 -15.19 -9.35
CA PRO A 2 11.31 -16.21 -8.92
C PRO A 2 10.79 -17.22 -7.90
N GLN A 3 9.76 -16.88 -7.13
CA GLN A 3 9.21 -17.77 -6.10
C GLN A 3 8.27 -18.85 -6.65
N CYS A 4 7.79 -18.71 -7.90
CA CYS A 4 6.99 -19.73 -8.57
C CYS A 4 7.88 -20.91 -9.01
N LEU A 5 8.30 -21.76 -8.06
CA LEU A 5 9.21 -22.90 -8.29
C LEU A 5 8.54 -24.12 -8.95
N TRP A 6 7.23 -24.04 -9.23
CA TRP A 6 6.44 -25.10 -9.84
C TRP A 6 6.18 -24.85 -11.32
N SER A 7 5.81 -25.90 -12.05
CA SER A 7 5.46 -25.77 -13.47
C SER A 7 4.12 -25.04 -13.69
N PRO A 8 3.99 -24.27 -14.79
CA PRO A 8 2.73 -23.67 -15.18
C PRO A 8 1.70 -24.76 -15.53
N ARG A 9 0.43 -24.56 -15.15
CA ARG A 9 -0.68 -25.45 -15.52
C ARG A 9 -1.14 -25.24 -16.96
N ASP A 10 -1.05 -24.00 -17.45
CA ASP A 10 -1.27 -23.64 -18.85
C ASP A 10 -0.02 -22.94 -19.40
N PRO A 11 0.94 -23.69 -19.97
CA PRO A 11 2.09 -23.11 -20.66
C PRO A 11 1.70 -22.22 -21.84
N GLY A 12 0.57 -22.48 -22.49
CA GLY A 12 0.11 -21.69 -23.64
C GLY A 12 -0.40 -20.30 -23.25
N ALA A 13 -0.69 -20.05 -21.97
CA ALA A 13 -1.09 -18.71 -21.49
C ALA A 13 0.00 -17.67 -21.73
N PHE A 14 1.27 -18.07 -21.65
CA PHE A 14 2.42 -17.18 -21.85
C PHE A 14 2.56 -16.75 -23.31
N ASP A 15 2.22 -17.62 -24.26
CA ASP A 15 2.23 -17.30 -25.70
C ASP A 15 1.10 -16.33 -26.09
N ARG A 16 0.03 -16.27 -25.29
CA ARG A 16 -1.14 -15.41 -25.51
C ARG A 16 -1.07 -14.07 -24.77
N ALA A 17 0.02 -13.80 -24.04
CA ALA A 17 0.13 -12.58 -23.25
C ALA A 17 0.20 -11.32 -24.13
N ASP A 18 -0.58 -10.30 -23.81
CA ASP A 18 -0.56 -9.00 -24.50
C ASP A 18 0.74 -8.23 -24.24
N ALA A 19 1.32 -8.41 -23.05
CA ALA A 19 2.53 -7.74 -22.62
C ALA A 19 3.39 -8.65 -21.74
N VAL A 20 4.71 -8.62 -21.96
CA VAL A 20 5.72 -9.36 -21.20
C VAL A 20 6.79 -8.40 -20.70
N PHE A 21 7.11 -8.45 -19.40
CA PHE A 21 8.19 -7.67 -18.81
C PHE A 21 9.52 -8.42 -18.93
N ASP A 22 10.48 -7.83 -19.61
CA ASP A 22 11.87 -8.30 -19.65
C ASP A 22 12.67 -7.52 -18.60
N PRO A 23 13.09 -8.13 -17.48
CA PRO A 23 13.94 -7.47 -16.50
C PRO A 23 15.35 -7.24 -17.07
N THR A 24 16.00 -6.15 -16.66
CA THR A 24 17.44 -5.95 -16.78
C THR A 24 18.15 -6.39 -15.51
N ASP A 25 19.45 -6.68 -15.58
CA ASP A 25 20.24 -7.11 -14.42
C ASP A 25 20.39 -6.04 -13.32
N GLU A 26 20.03 -4.78 -13.62
CA GLU A 26 20.13 -3.64 -12.71
C GLU A 26 18.78 -3.26 -12.09
N ASP A 27 18.74 -3.19 -10.75
CA ASP A 27 17.75 -2.47 -9.92
C ASP A 27 16.25 -2.72 -10.22
N GLU A 28 15.87 -3.96 -10.56
CA GLU A 28 14.47 -4.36 -10.88
C GLU A 28 13.84 -3.58 -12.06
N ALA A 29 14.64 -2.81 -12.80
CA ALA A 29 14.24 -2.12 -14.00
C ALA A 29 14.11 -3.11 -15.16
N GLY A 30 13.45 -2.67 -16.23
CA GLY A 30 13.28 -3.48 -17.42
C GLY A 30 12.47 -2.79 -18.50
N ARG A 31 11.97 -3.58 -19.44
CA ARG A 31 11.13 -3.10 -20.53
C ARG A 31 9.93 -4.01 -20.74
N TRP A 32 8.83 -3.40 -21.17
CA TRP A 32 7.65 -4.14 -21.61
C TRP A 32 7.71 -4.39 -23.11
N ARG A 33 7.53 -5.65 -23.52
CA ARG A 33 7.29 -6.04 -24.90
C ARG A 33 5.81 -6.32 -25.09
N PHE A 34 5.22 -5.74 -26.13
CA PHE A 34 3.81 -5.92 -26.45
C PHE A 34 3.67 -6.82 -27.69
N SER A 35 2.68 -7.72 -27.68
CA SER A 35 2.35 -8.53 -28.86
C SER A 35 1.68 -7.70 -29.96
N GLY A 36 1.04 -6.59 -29.59
CA GLY A 36 0.37 -5.64 -30.48
C GLY A 36 0.84 -4.19 -30.30
N LYS A 37 -0.07 -3.25 -30.54
CA LYS A 37 0.21 -1.82 -30.31
C LYS A 37 0.50 -1.59 -28.83
N PRO A 38 1.57 -0.86 -28.48
CA PRO A 38 1.86 -0.53 -27.09
C PRO A 38 0.68 0.14 -26.40
N VAL A 39 0.34 -0.37 -25.22
CA VAL A 39 -0.65 0.22 -24.32
C VAL A 39 0.12 0.92 -23.21
N GLU A 40 -0.13 2.20 -22.99
CA GLU A 40 0.54 2.93 -21.90
C GLU A 40 -0.20 2.72 -20.58
N THR A 41 -1.53 2.79 -20.64
CA THR A 41 -2.40 2.74 -19.47
C THR A 41 -3.71 2.03 -19.79
N PHE A 42 -4.36 1.46 -18.77
CA PHE A 42 -5.68 0.85 -18.90
C PHE A 42 -6.49 1.00 -17.61
N PRO A 43 -7.82 1.15 -17.70
CA PRO A 43 -8.66 1.34 -16.52
C PRO A 43 -8.85 0.03 -15.75
N LEU A 44 -8.84 0.13 -14.43
CA LEU A 44 -9.19 -0.93 -13.49
C LEU A 44 -10.15 -0.39 -12.44
N ALA A 45 -10.78 -1.30 -11.70
CA ALA A 45 -11.61 -0.95 -10.56
C ALA A 45 -11.49 -2.00 -9.46
N TRP A 46 -11.67 -1.53 -8.23
CA TRP A 46 -11.94 -2.35 -7.06
C TRP A 46 -13.16 -1.76 -6.37
N ARG A 47 -14.28 -2.50 -6.37
CA ARG A 47 -15.60 -1.96 -5.99
C ARG A 47 -15.88 -0.63 -6.74
N ASP A 48 -16.19 0.43 -6.00
CA ASP A 48 -16.50 1.76 -6.52
C ASP A 48 -15.24 2.60 -6.80
N VAL A 49 -14.07 2.13 -6.39
CA VAL A 49 -12.79 2.82 -6.64
C VAL A 49 -12.29 2.48 -8.03
N ARG A 50 -12.26 3.46 -8.92
CA ARG A 50 -11.73 3.37 -10.29
C ARG A 50 -10.33 3.97 -10.33
N PHE A 51 -9.41 3.26 -10.97
CA PHE A 51 -8.02 3.71 -11.05
C PHE A 51 -7.36 3.28 -12.35
N THR A 52 -6.33 4.00 -12.74
CA THR A 52 -5.58 3.72 -13.96
C THR A 52 -4.35 2.86 -13.66
N SER A 53 -4.29 1.67 -14.24
CA SER A 53 -3.07 0.86 -14.31
C SER A 53 -2.16 1.39 -15.40
N ARG A 54 -0.84 1.28 -15.20
CA ARG A 54 0.18 1.86 -16.08
C ARG A 54 1.37 0.93 -16.21
N PHE A 55 1.84 0.73 -17.43
CA PHE A 55 3.13 0.06 -17.65
C PHE A 55 4.25 1.00 -17.23
N THR A 56 5.05 0.59 -16.25
CA THR A 56 6.17 1.39 -15.73
C THR A 56 7.50 0.85 -16.26
N PRO A 57 8.62 1.59 -16.09
CA PRO A 57 9.95 1.03 -16.31
C PRO A 57 10.32 -0.15 -15.39
N PHE A 58 9.44 -0.49 -14.44
CA PHE A 58 9.58 -1.61 -13.50
C PHE A 58 8.46 -2.63 -13.74
N ARG A 59 8.55 -3.78 -13.06
CA ARG A 59 7.58 -4.88 -13.19
C ARG A 59 6.16 -4.55 -12.70
N HIS A 60 6.00 -3.54 -11.84
CA HIS A 60 4.70 -3.19 -11.28
C HIS A 60 3.86 -2.38 -12.28
N LEU A 61 2.54 -2.57 -12.23
CA LEU A 61 1.57 -1.95 -13.15
C LEU A 61 0.87 -0.72 -12.55
N ALA A 62 1.59 -0.03 -11.67
CA ALA A 62 1.12 1.11 -10.87
C ALA A 62 -0.07 0.84 -9.91
N PHE A 63 -0.27 -0.42 -9.55
CA PHE A 63 -1.10 -0.87 -8.43
C PHE A 63 -0.60 -2.23 -7.93
N PHE A 64 -1.07 -2.63 -6.75
CA PHE A 64 -0.66 -3.86 -6.06
C PHE A 64 -1.93 -4.67 -5.74
N PRO A 65 -2.32 -5.66 -6.58
CA PRO A 65 -3.62 -6.34 -6.49
C PRO A 65 -3.86 -7.08 -5.17
N GLU A 66 -2.83 -7.67 -4.58
CA GLU A 66 -2.90 -8.38 -3.30
C GLU A 66 -3.31 -7.47 -2.14
N GLN A 67 -3.10 -6.16 -2.28
CA GLN A 67 -3.59 -5.17 -1.32
C GLN A 67 -5.12 -5.10 -1.27
N ALA A 68 -5.84 -5.71 -2.22
CA ALA A 68 -7.30 -5.83 -2.15
C ALA A 68 -7.78 -6.44 -0.83
N ALA A 69 -7.04 -7.40 -0.26
CA ALA A 69 -7.36 -7.97 1.06
C ALA A 69 -7.19 -6.94 2.20
N ASN A 70 -6.19 -6.06 2.10
CA ASN A 70 -6.04 -4.92 3.02
C ASN A 70 -7.17 -3.90 2.81
N TRP A 71 -7.53 -3.57 1.56
CA TRP A 71 -8.61 -2.63 1.27
C TRP A 71 -9.97 -3.13 1.77
N ASP A 72 -10.24 -4.43 1.67
CA ASP A 72 -11.43 -5.08 2.23
C ASP A 72 -11.49 -4.92 3.74
N TRP A 73 -10.37 -5.23 4.41
CA TRP A 73 -10.25 -5.10 5.86
C TRP A 73 -10.42 -3.64 6.32
N LEU A 74 -9.78 -2.69 5.62
CA LEU A 74 -9.91 -1.26 5.87
C LEU A 74 -11.36 -0.79 5.71
N ASN A 75 -12.02 -1.18 4.62
CA ASN A 75 -13.42 -0.84 4.37
C ASN A 75 -14.34 -1.37 5.49
N GLY A 76 -14.13 -2.61 5.93
CA GLY A 76 -14.91 -3.23 7.01
C GLY A 76 -14.75 -2.53 8.37
N ARG A 77 -13.60 -1.90 8.63
CA ARG A 77 -13.38 -1.09 9.85
C ARG A 77 -13.89 0.33 9.71
N VAL A 78 -13.49 1.03 8.65
CA VAL A 78 -13.82 2.45 8.42
C VAL A 78 -15.32 2.67 8.33
N SER A 79 -16.05 1.78 7.64
CA SER A 79 -17.52 1.90 7.47
C SER A 79 -18.33 1.82 8.77
N ARG A 80 -17.71 1.40 9.88
CA ARG A 80 -18.35 1.30 11.21
C ARG A 80 -18.11 2.53 12.08
N LEU A 81 -17.32 3.49 11.60
CA LEU A 81 -16.94 4.70 12.33
C LEU A 81 -17.63 5.91 11.71
N ASP A 82 -17.93 6.91 12.54
CA ASP A 82 -18.49 8.18 12.06
C ASP A 82 -17.35 9.11 11.65
N ARG A 83 -17.16 9.30 10.34
CA ARG A 83 -16.17 10.19 9.72
C ARG A 83 -14.75 10.09 10.33
N PRO A 84 -14.15 8.89 10.40
CA PRO A 84 -12.84 8.71 11.03
C PRO A 84 -11.72 9.42 10.25
N LYS A 85 -10.70 9.90 10.96
CA LYS A 85 -9.49 10.48 10.39
C LYS A 85 -8.46 9.39 10.08
N ILE A 86 -8.19 9.16 8.81
CA ILE A 86 -7.26 8.13 8.35
C ILE A 86 -6.00 8.75 7.76
N LEU A 87 -4.83 8.32 8.22
CA LEU A 87 -3.53 8.68 7.64
C LEU A 87 -3.03 7.53 6.76
N ASN A 88 -2.75 7.81 5.49
CA ASN A 88 -2.12 6.86 4.58
C ASN A 88 -0.71 7.35 4.21
N LEU A 89 0.31 6.64 4.68
CA LEU A 89 1.73 6.94 4.46
C LEU A 89 2.29 6.05 3.37
N PHE A 90 3.15 6.63 2.52
CA PHE A 90 3.63 5.98 1.29
C PHE A 90 2.45 5.59 0.38
N GLY A 91 1.48 6.50 0.27
CA GLY A 91 0.16 6.19 -0.28
C GLY A 91 0.13 5.88 -1.78
N TYR A 92 1.24 6.07 -2.49
CA TYR A 92 1.43 5.75 -3.90
C TYR A 92 0.30 6.27 -4.82
N THR A 93 -0.34 5.43 -5.61
CA THR A 93 -1.46 5.79 -6.51
C THR A 93 -2.80 5.92 -5.78
N GLY A 94 -2.80 5.85 -4.44
CA GLY A 94 -3.91 6.28 -3.59
C GLY A 94 -5.07 5.30 -3.47
N VAL A 95 -4.99 4.08 -3.98
CA VAL A 95 -6.14 3.14 -3.95
C VAL A 95 -6.64 2.90 -2.52
N ALA A 96 -5.75 2.72 -1.54
CA ALA A 96 -6.14 2.60 -0.13
C ALA A 96 -6.79 3.88 0.43
N SER A 97 -6.28 5.06 0.05
CA SER A 97 -6.88 6.35 0.42
C SER A 97 -8.30 6.48 -0.14
N LEU A 98 -8.50 6.09 -1.40
CA LEU A 98 -9.81 6.14 -2.05
C LEU A 98 -10.77 5.12 -1.46
N ALA A 99 -10.30 3.92 -1.10
CA ALA A 99 -11.10 2.93 -0.39
C ALA A 99 -11.62 3.48 0.96
N CYS A 100 -10.75 4.10 1.76
CA CYS A 100 -11.16 4.73 3.02
C CYS A 100 -12.11 5.92 2.81
N ALA A 101 -11.83 6.78 1.82
CA ALA A 101 -12.68 7.95 1.53
C ALA A 101 -14.08 7.55 1.02
N ALA A 102 -14.16 6.50 0.20
CA ALA A 102 -15.42 5.91 -0.24
C ALA A 102 -16.22 5.36 0.94
N ALA A 103 -15.55 4.75 1.92
CA ALA A 103 -16.13 4.26 3.16
C ALA A 103 -16.50 5.36 4.18
N GLY A 104 -16.25 6.64 3.88
CA GLY A 104 -16.68 7.79 4.69
C GLY A 104 -15.59 8.46 5.53
N ALA A 105 -14.32 8.06 5.40
CA ALA A 105 -13.22 8.66 6.13
C ALA A 105 -12.82 10.07 5.65
N GLU A 106 -12.27 10.86 6.58
CA GLU A 106 -11.42 12.01 6.28
C GLU A 106 -9.98 11.53 6.12
N VAL A 107 -9.42 11.62 4.93
CA VAL A 107 -8.14 10.98 4.61
C VAL A 107 -7.03 12.01 4.49
N THR A 108 -5.90 11.78 5.12
CA THR A 108 -4.64 12.42 4.74
C THR A 108 -3.76 11.41 4.00
N HIS A 109 -3.47 11.70 2.74
CA HIS A 109 -2.58 10.92 1.89
C HIS A 109 -1.21 11.60 1.83
N VAL A 110 -0.15 10.84 2.15
CA VAL A 110 1.23 11.34 2.14
C VAL A 110 2.09 10.45 1.26
N ASP A 111 2.76 11.06 0.29
CA ASP A 111 3.77 10.39 -0.54
C ASP A 111 4.87 11.39 -0.91
N ALA A 112 6.11 10.94 -1.05
CA ALA A 112 7.22 11.80 -1.44
C ALA A 112 7.20 12.16 -2.94
N SER A 113 6.57 11.32 -3.76
CA SER A 113 6.51 11.48 -5.20
C SER A 113 5.34 12.37 -5.61
N LYS A 114 5.65 13.60 -6.06
CA LYS A 114 4.65 14.50 -6.68
C LYS A 114 3.88 13.81 -7.81
N LYS A 115 4.55 12.93 -8.57
CA LYS A 115 3.95 12.14 -9.65
C LYS A 115 2.92 11.15 -9.12
N SER A 116 3.25 10.42 -8.05
CA SER A 116 2.34 9.45 -7.43
C SER A 116 1.10 10.15 -6.85
N VAL A 117 1.28 11.28 -6.17
CA VAL A 117 0.17 12.09 -5.64
C VAL A 117 -0.72 12.64 -6.77
N ALA A 118 -0.13 13.04 -7.91
CA ALA A 118 -0.92 13.45 -9.07
C ALA A 118 -1.78 12.29 -9.60
N TRP A 119 -1.21 11.09 -9.75
CA TRP A 119 -1.97 9.91 -10.14
C TRP A 119 -3.06 9.54 -9.13
N ALA A 120 -2.80 9.70 -7.83
CA ALA A 120 -3.82 9.46 -6.81
C ALA A 120 -5.01 10.43 -6.92
N ARG A 121 -4.76 11.70 -7.26
CA ARG A 121 -5.81 12.68 -7.56
C ARG A 121 -6.59 12.35 -8.82
N GLU A 122 -5.90 11.96 -9.91
CA GLU A 122 -6.55 11.49 -11.14
C GLU A 122 -7.46 10.29 -10.86
N ASN A 123 -7.02 9.35 -10.01
CA ASN A 123 -7.84 8.21 -9.59
C ASN A 123 -9.03 8.66 -8.72
N ALA A 124 -8.89 9.69 -7.89
CA ALA A 124 -9.99 10.27 -7.11
C ALA A 124 -11.06 10.87 -8.02
N GLU A 125 -10.67 11.63 -9.05
CA GLU A 125 -11.56 12.19 -10.06
C GLU A 125 -12.30 11.09 -10.81
N GLN A 126 -11.58 10.08 -11.31
CA GLN A 126 -12.18 8.94 -12.02
C GLN A 126 -13.12 8.10 -11.15
N SER A 127 -12.91 8.08 -9.83
CA SER A 127 -13.78 7.39 -8.87
C SER A 127 -15.00 8.23 -8.45
N GLY A 128 -15.13 9.49 -8.89
CA GLY A 128 -16.16 10.40 -8.38
C GLY A 128 -15.94 10.81 -6.91
N LEU A 129 -14.70 10.73 -6.44
CA LEU A 129 -14.30 11.01 -5.05
C LEU A 129 -13.50 12.32 -4.92
N ALA A 130 -13.45 13.16 -5.96
CA ALA A 130 -12.69 14.41 -5.95
C ALA A 130 -13.12 15.38 -4.83
N GLU A 131 -14.42 15.43 -4.52
CA GLU A 131 -15.00 16.29 -3.49
C GLU A 131 -14.99 15.66 -2.08
N LYS A 132 -14.45 14.43 -1.94
CA LYS A 132 -14.30 13.81 -0.61
C LYS A 132 -13.19 14.52 0.17
N PRO A 133 -13.24 14.50 1.51
CA PRO A 133 -12.24 15.16 2.36
C PRO A 133 -10.89 14.40 2.33
N ILE A 134 -10.13 14.57 1.25
CA ILE A 134 -8.79 13.98 1.07
C ILE A 134 -7.76 15.10 1.02
N ARG A 135 -6.89 15.14 2.04
CA ARG A 135 -5.73 16.02 2.08
C ARG A 135 -4.54 15.32 1.41
N TRP A 136 -4.03 15.93 0.35
CA TRP A 136 -2.90 15.42 -0.44
C TRP A 136 -1.60 16.11 -0.06
N ILE A 137 -0.65 15.36 0.47
CA ILE A 137 0.63 15.89 0.96
C ILE A 137 1.78 15.28 0.15
N VAL A 138 2.65 16.15 -0.37
CA VAL A 138 3.91 15.76 -1.02
C VAL A 138 5.07 16.03 -0.05
N GLU A 139 5.44 15.02 0.74
CA GLU A 139 6.47 15.15 1.79
C GLU A 139 7.11 13.79 2.12
N ASP A 140 8.32 13.79 2.70
CA ASP A 140 8.88 12.60 3.34
C ASP A 140 7.98 12.18 4.52
N CYS A 141 7.57 10.91 4.55
CA CYS A 141 6.60 10.41 5.53
C CYS A 141 7.11 10.53 6.98
N ARG A 142 8.41 10.35 7.24
CA ARG A 142 8.98 10.51 8.59
C ARG A 142 8.93 11.97 9.03
N LYS A 143 9.32 12.90 8.16
CA LYS A 143 9.23 14.35 8.47
C LYS A 143 7.79 14.78 8.74
N TYR A 144 6.86 14.30 7.92
CA TYR A 144 5.43 14.57 8.10
C TYR A 144 4.95 14.06 9.46
N VAL A 145 5.20 12.79 9.77
CA VAL A 145 4.77 12.14 11.02
C VAL A 145 5.39 12.84 12.24
N ALA A 146 6.71 13.07 12.25
CA ALA A 146 7.39 13.76 13.34
C ALA A 146 6.88 15.20 13.56
N ARG A 147 6.41 15.88 12.50
CA ARG A 147 5.74 17.18 12.62
C ARG A 147 4.36 17.06 13.24
N GLU A 148 3.56 16.09 12.82
CA GLU A 148 2.22 15.85 13.36
C GLU A 148 2.28 15.43 14.84
N VAL A 149 3.30 14.65 15.24
CA VAL A 149 3.55 14.29 16.66
C VAL A 149 3.78 15.56 17.49
N ARG A 150 4.66 16.47 17.03
CA ARG A 150 4.90 17.76 17.69
C ARG A 150 3.67 18.65 17.78
N ARG A 151 2.73 18.50 16.83
CA ARG A 151 1.45 19.23 16.83
C ARG A 151 0.38 18.58 17.70
N GLY A 152 0.62 17.39 18.22
CA GLY A 152 -0.39 16.60 18.94
C GLY A 152 -1.55 16.17 18.04
N SER A 153 -1.33 16.02 16.74
CA SER A 153 -2.37 15.54 15.82
C SER A 153 -2.73 14.09 16.11
N LYS A 154 -3.98 13.72 15.84
CA LYS A 154 -4.52 12.39 16.13
C LYS A 154 -5.30 11.83 14.95
N TYR A 155 -5.19 10.51 14.74
CA TYR A 155 -5.84 9.76 13.68
C TYR A 155 -6.49 8.50 14.25
N ASP A 156 -7.66 8.15 13.71
CA ASP A 156 -8.44 6.97 14.11
C ASP A 156 -7.97 5.71 13.38
N GLY A 157 -7.19 5.87 12.31
CA GLY A 157 -6.52 4.77 11.65
C GLY A 157 -5.30 5.23 10.87
N ILE A 158 -4.27 4.39 10.82
CA ILE A 158 -3.03 4.68 10.09
C ILE A 158 -2.67 3.49 9.21
N ILE A 159 -2.29 3.77 7.97
CA ILE A 159 -1.82 2.82 6.95
C ILE A 159 -0.37 3.17 6.63
N LEU A 160 0.51 2.17 6.66
CA LEU A 160 1.93 2.30 6.43
C LEU A 160 2.37 1.26 5.39
N ASP A 161 2.73 1.70 4.18
CA ASP A 161 3.20 0.83 3.08
C ASP A 161 4.60 1.20 2.55
N PRO A 162 5.63 1.17 3.40
CA PRO A 162 6.95 1.68 3.04
C PRO A 162 7.68 0.78 2.03
N PRO A 163 8.42 1.37 1.07
CA PRO A 163 9.30 0.59 0.21
C PRO A 163 10.54 0.11 0.98
N LYS A 164 11.27 -0.86 0.43
CA LYS A 164 12.57 -1.29 1.01
C LYS A 164 13.58 -0.14 1.08
N TYR A 165 13.64 0.65 0.02
CA TYR A 165 14.48 1.83 -0.12
C TYR A 165 13.67 2.93 -0.79
N GLY A 166 13.89 4.19 -0.40
CA GLY A 166 13.18 5.32 -0.98
C GLY A 166 13.95 6.63 -0.80
N ARG A 167 13.44 7.67 -1.46
CA ARG A 167 13.94 9.03 -1.27
C ARG A 167 12.80 10.02 -1.04
N GLY A 168 13.02 10.94 -0.11
CA GLY A 168 12.14 12.08 0.11
C GLY A 168 12.29 13.14 -0.99
N PRO A 169 11.35 14.11 -1.05
CA PRO A 169 11.35 15.14 -2.10
C PRO A 169 12.60 16.04 -2.08
N THR A 170 13.30 16.13 -0.94
CA THR A 170 14.50 16.96 -0.76
C THR A 170 15.78 16.14 -0.63
N GLY A 171 15.72 14.85 -1.00
CA GLY A 171 16.89 13.96 -0.99
C GLY A 171 17.09 13.17 0.30
N GLU A 172 16.12 13.18 1.22
CA GLU A 172 16.13 12.31 2.39
C GLU A 172 16.23 10.84 1.95
N VAL A 173 17.02 10.03 2.65
CA VAL A 173 17.16 8.62 2.34
C VAL A 173 16.29 7.81 3.29
N TRP A 174 15.44 6.93 2.75
CA TRP A 174 14.64 5.97 3.49
C TRP A 174 15.22 4.57 3.31
N ARG A 175 15.43 3.85 4.41
CA ARG A 175 15.85 2.45 4.46
C ARG A 175 14.98 1.71 5.47
N LEU A 176 14.19 0.77 4.98
CA LEU A 176 13.19 0.06 5.77
C LEU A 176 13.74 -0.48 7.10
N PHE A 177 14.88 -1.18 7.09
CA PHE A 177 15.42 -1.81 8.30
C PHE A 177 16.05 -0.84 9.31
N GLU A 178 16.43 0.37 8.87
CA GLU A 178 17.03 1.39 9.75
C GLU A 178 15.95 2.32 10.32
N ASP A 179 14.96 2.69 9.48
CA ASP A 179 14.05 3.78 9.78
C ASP A 179 12.67 3.34 10.28
N LEU A 180 12.23 2.12 9.95
CA LEU A 180 10.87 1.65 10.26
C LEU A 180 10.56 1.63 11.77
N PRO A 181 11.45 1.18 12.67
CA PRO A 181 11.12 1.12 14.10
C PRO A 181 10.73 2.48 14.69
N ALA A 182 11.50 3.53 14.36
CA ALA A 182 11.22 4.88 14.83
C ALA A 182 9.93 5.44 14.22
N LEU A 183 9.71 5.21 12.92
CA LEU A 183 8.49 5.66 12.25
C LEU A 183 7.24 4.97 12.81
N LEU A 184 7.29 3.66 13.08
CA LEU A 184 6.16 2.92 13.63
C LEU A 184 5.79 3.40 15.03
N LYS A 185 6.79 3.68 15.87
CA LYS A 185 6.60 4.29 17.19
C LYS A 185 5.89 5.64 17.10
N ASP A 186 6.34 6.51 16.18
CA ASP A 186 5.69 7.80 15.99
C ASP A 186 4.26 7.66 15.44
N CYS A 187 4.00 6.68 14.56
CA CYS A 187 2.65 6.37 14.11
C CYS A 187 1.75 5.95 15.27
N ALA A 188 2.22 5.08 16.17
CA ALA A 188 1.46 4.68 17.35
C ALA A 188 1.16 5.87 18.29
N ALA A 189 2.09 6.83 18.41
CA ALA A 189 1.87 8.07 19.15
C ALA A 189 0.81 8.99 18.51
N LEU A 190 0.60 8.89 17.20
CA LEU A 190 -0.43 9.62 16.45
C LEU A 190 -1.82 8.97 16.51
N LEU A 191 -1.95 7.75 17.02
CA LEU A 191 -3.26 7.13 17.20
C LEU A 191 -4.07 7.92 18.25
N SER A 192 -5.34 8.18 17.94
CA SER A 192 -6.34 8.69 18.90
C SER A 192 -6.57 7.68 20.03
N ASP A 193 -7.24 8.11 21.09
CA ASP A 193 -7.59 7.21 22.20
C ASP A 193 -8.60 6.16 21.73
N GLU A 194 -9.52 6.54 20.84
CA GLU A 194 -10.53 5.68 20.20
C GLU A 194 -10.07 5.12 18.83
N ALA A 195 -8.75 5.04 18.60
CA ALA A 195 -8.23 4.58 17.31
C ALA A 195 -8.64 3.14 17.02
N SER A 196 -9.10 2.89 15.79
CA SER A 196 -9.57 1.59 15.33
C SER A 196 -8.44 0.69 14.84
N PHE A 197 -7.40 1.25 14.22
CA PHE A 197 -6.32 0.44 13.65
C PHE A 197 -4.97 1.13 13.38
N LEU A 198 -3.93 0.31 13.27
CA LEU A 198 -2.63 0.63 12.68
C LEU A 198 -2.20 -0.54 11.80
N LEU A 199 -2.05 -0.29 10.50
CA LEU A 199 -1.71 -1.29 9.49
C LEU A 199 -0.31 -1.01 8.95
N LEU A 200 0.54 -2.03 8.97
CA LEU A 200 1.87 -2.04 8.37
C LEU A 200 1.95 -3.13 7.30
N ASN A 201 2.32 -2.77 6.08
CA ASN A 201 2.65 -3.68 4.99
C ASN A 201 4.15 -3.57 4.62
N ALA A 202 4.77 -4.67 4.19
CA ALA A 202 6.16 -4.66 3.74
C ALA A 202 6.46 -5.70 2.64
N TYR A 203 7.10 -5.25 1.55
CA TYR A 203 7.46 -6.06 0.36
C TYR A 203 8.87 -6.69 0.41
N ALA A 204 9.54 -6.68 1.56
CA ALA A 204 10.96 -7.05 1.63
C ALA A 204 11.16 -8.56 1.78
N ALA A 205 11.89 -9.19 0.85
CA ALA A 205 12.25 -10.61 0.88
C ALA A 205 13.08 -11.09 2.09
N ARG A 206 13.40 -10.20 3.05
CA ARG A 206 14.16 -10.50 4.27
C ARG A 206 13.42 -10.14 5.57
N ILE A 207 12.15 -9.73 5.49
CA ILE A 207 11.33 -9.47 6.68
C ILE A 207 10.28 -10.57 6.79
N SER A 208 10.02 -11.05 8.00
CA SER A 208 8.93 -11.98 8.27
C SER A 208 7.76 -11.23 8.91
N GLY A 209 6.53 -11.72 8.70
CA GLY A 209 5.36 -11.17 9.38
C GLY A 209 5.47 -11.21 10.91
N LEU A 210 6.17 -12.21 11.48
CA LEU A 210 6.42 -12.31 12.92
C LEU A 210 7.30 -11.17 13.45
N SER A 211 8.31 -10.75 12.68
CA SER A 211 9.12 -9.59 13.04
C SER A 211 8.30 -8.30 13.00
N LEU A 212 7.41 -8.16 12.00
CA LEU A 212 6.47 -7.03 11.93
C LEU A 212 5.50 -7.02 13.13
N SER A 213 5.00 -8.19 13.53
CA SER A 213 4.04 -8.29 14.63
C SER A 213 4.66 -7.94 15.99
N HIS A 214 5.91 -8.33 16.25
CA HIS A 214 6.59 -7.93 17.49
C HIS A 214 6.90 -6.44 17.52
N MET A 215 7.28 -5.84 16.38
CA MET A 215 7.48 -4.40 16.29
C MET A 215 6.17 -3.63 16.50
N MET A 216 5.06 -4.14 15.94
CA MET A 216 3.72 -3.61 16.18
C MET A 216 3.36 -3.70 17.67
N ALA A 217 3.60 -4.85 18.30
CA ALA A 217 3.32 -5.07 19.72
C ALA A 217 4.10 -4.12 20.63
N GLU A 218 5.38 -3.88 20.33
CA GLU A 218 6.19 -2.90 21.05
C GLU A 218 5.64 -1.47 20.87
N ALA A 219 5.30 -1.09 19.64
CA ALA A 219 4.78 0.24 19.33
C ALA A 219 3.40 0.50 19.98
N THR A 220 2.57 -0.55 20.13
CA THR A 220 1.22 -0.46 20.70
C THR A 220 1.12 -1.09 22.10
N GLN A 221 2.23 -1.24 22.84
CA GLN A 221 2.26 -1.96 24.12
C GLN A 221 1.32 -1.40 25.19
N ASP A 222 1.09 -0.08 25.16
CA ASP A 222 0.20 0.62 26.11
C ASP A 222 -1.27 0.61 25.66
N ARG A 223 -1.59 -0.12 24.60
CA ARG A 223 -2.94 -0.24 24.03
C ARG A 223 -3.45 -1.67 24.16
N GLY A 224 -4.74 -1.81 24.43
CA GLY A 224 -5.45 -3.08 24.27
C GLY A 224 -5.58 -3.49 22.79
N GLY A 225 -6.36 -4.52 22.52
CA GLY A 225 -6.68 -4.97 21.17
C GLY A 225 -5.93 -6.24 20.74
N VAL A 226 -5.89 -6.48 19.42
CA VAL A 226 -5.35 -7.69 18.80
C VAL A 226 -4.39 -7.31 17.67
N ILE A 227 -3.34 -8.12 17.48
CA ILE A 227 -2.41 -8.01 16.37
C ILE A 227 -2.54 -9.23 15.45
N ASP A 228 -3.10 -9.00 14.27
CA ASP A 228 -3.13 -9.98 13.18
C ASP A 228 -1.91 -9.75 12.28
N TRP A 229 -1.27 -10.83 11.82
CA TRP A 229 -0.15 -10.75 10.90
C TRP A 229 -0.13 -11.95 9.95
N GLY A 230 0.53 -11.79 8.81
CA GLY A 230 0.61 -12.85 7.81
C GLY A 230 1.21 -12.36 6.50
N GLU A 231 0.92 -13.11 5.43
CA GLU A 231 1.29 -12.77 4.05
C GLU A 231 0.05 -12.34 3.26
N LEU A 232 0.21 -11.35 2.39
CA LEU A 232 -0.73 -11.07 1.33
C LEU A 232 -0.30 -11.85 0.10
N ALA A 233 -1.23 -12.61 -0.47
CA ALA A 233 -0.96 -13.50 -1.57
C ALA A 233 -1.91 -13.27 -2.74
N LEU A 234 -1.42 -13.54 -3.94
CA LEU A 234 -2.28 -13.80 -5.10
C LEU A 234 -2.50 -15.31 -5.20
N SER A 235 -3.70 -15.71 -5.59
CA SER A 235 -4.05 -17.11 -5.81
C SER A 235 -4.47 -17.32 -7.26
N GLU A 236 -4.04 -18.43 -7.85
CA GLU A 236 -4.62 -18.90 -9.10
C GLU A 236 -6.13 -19.13 -8.94
N ASP A 237 -6.89 -18.94 -10.02
CA ASP A 237 -8.32 -19.22 -10.01
C ASP A 237 -8.60 -20.73 -9.83
N GLY A 238 -9.73 -21.04 -9.18
CA GLY A 238 -10.23 -22.40 -8.99
C GLY A 238 -10.01 -22.98 -7.59
N ALA A 239 -10.65 -24.12 -7.32
CA ALA A 239 -10.67 -24.73 -5.98
C ALA A 239 -9.29 -25.21 -5.48
N ASP A 240 -8.41 -25.60 -6.41
CA ASP A 240 -7.04 -26.05 -6.12
C ASP A 240 -6.00 -24.99 -6.54
N GLY A 241 -6.36 -23.70 -6.45
CA GLY A 241 -5.49 -22.59 -6.80
C GLY A 241 -4.24 -22.55 -5.93
N ARG A 242 -3.05 -22.45 -6.56
CA ARG A 242 -1.81 -22.23 -5.81
C ARG A 242 -1.67 -20.74 -5.49
N SER A 243 -1.13 -20.43 -4.33
CA SER A 243 -0.92 -19.05 -3.90
C SER A 243 0.56 -18.67 -3.90
N ILE A 244 0.81 -17.39 -4.13
CA ILE A 244 2.13 -16.77 -4.00
C ILE A 244 2.06 -15.56 -3.09
N GLY A 245 2.84 -15.59 -2.00
CA GLY A 245 3.01 -14.46 -1.10
C GLY A 245 3.79 -13.34 -1.78
N LEU A 246 3.29 -12.11 -1.73
CA LEU A 246 3.91 -10.93 -2.35
C LEU A 246 4.39 -9.91 -1.33
N SER A 247 3.71 -9.83 -0.18
CA SER A 247 4.09 -8.95 0.92
C SER A 247 3.68 -9.54 2.26
N PHE A 248 4.23 -8.98 3.34
CA PHE A 248 3.83 -9.28 4.70
C PHE A 248 3.01 -8.14 5.28
N PHE A 249 2.11 -8.44 6.21
CA PHE A 249 1.40 -7.43 6.97
C PHE A 249 1.45 -7.71 8.48
N ALA A 250 1.34 -6.64 9.26
CA ALA A 250 0.93 -6.65 10.66
C ALA A 250 -0.13 -5.56 10.87
N ARG A 251 -1.22 -5.90 11.56
CA ARG A 251 -2.36 -5.02 11.81
C ARG A 251 -2.67 -5.04 13.30
N TRP A 252 -2.42 -3.95 13.99
CA TRP A 252 -3.03 -3.73 15.29
C TRP A 252 -4.45 -3.22 15.12
N SER A 253 -5.34 -3.65 15.99
CA SER A 253 -6.69 -3.11 16.10
C SER A 253 -7.24 -3.15 17.51
N ALA A 254 -7.97 -2.10 17.88
CA ALA A 254 -8.73 -2.01 19.12
C ALA A 254 -9.87 -3.04 19.19
#